data_AF-X1R0D5-F1
#
_entry.id   AF-X1R0D5-F1
#
_cell.length_a   1.000
_cell.length_b   1.000
_cell.length_c   1.000
_cell.angle_alpha   90.00
_cell.angle_beta   90.00
_cell.angle_gamma   90.00
#
_symmetry.space_group_name_H-M   'P 1'
#
loop_
_entity.id
_entity.type
_entity.pdbx_description
1 polymer ?
#
loop_
_entity_poly.entity_id
_entity_poly.type
_entity_poly.pdbx_seq_one_letter_code
_entity_poly.pdbx_strand_id
1 'polypeptide(L)'
;MPFTVGQYLTANDLKSQEDAHTLGYGVVNGLKVIPTGPPDLDVHVEIGKAYVADTLVEKGVVTDLAVTAADPTNPRKDIVVCNSIGTLSIVAGTPEAALPDANVGVYTLNPEPPNIPANSIILAEIWVPAGAAAITAAEIYDKRVSIADFLTHKGDVSAHHDKYTNAEAQAQAAALIAIHAALATVHQDAPAIAAAIAAAEVAAHTTPAAHHTKYTDGEAGAVADGKIATHATDDDAHHDKYTNAEAQAQAAALIAIHAALATVHQDAPAI
;
A
#
# COMPACT_ATOMS: atom_id res chain seq x y z
N MET A 1 -33.58 2.65 -0.10
CA MET A 1 -34.76 2.63 -0.97
C MET A 1 -34.33 2.21 -2.37
N PRO A 2 -34.79 1.07 -2.91
CA PRO A 2 -34.54 0.75 -4.32
C PRO A 2 -35.51 1.54 -5.20
N PHE A 3 -34.99 2.49 -5.99
CA PHE A 3 -35.76 3.11 -7.07
C PHE A 3 -35.80 2.15 -8.26
N THR A 4 -37.00 1.91 -8.80
CA THR A 4 -37.17 1.10 -10.01
C THR A 4 -37.17 2.01 -11.23
N VAL A 5 -36.60 1.54 -12.34
CA VAL A 5 -36.66 2.26 -13.63
C VAL A 5 -38.11 2.58 -13.99
N GLY A 6 -38.37 3.82 -14.41
CA GLY A 6 -39.69 4.31 -14.78
C GLY A 6 -40.50 4.93 -13.64
N GLN A 7 -40.02 4.87 -12.40
CA GLN A 7 -40.61 5.64 -11.30
C GLN A 7 -40.28 7.13 -11.42
N TYR A 8 -41.23 7.99 -11.08
CA TYR A 8 -40.98 9.42 -10.94
C TYR A 8 -40.31 9.67 -9.58
N LEU A 9 -39.22 10.45 -9.61
CA LEU A 9 -38.60 10.98 -8.41
C LEU A 9 -39.31 12.26 -7.98
N THR A 10 -39.76 12.29 -6.74
CA THR A 10 -40.50 13.42 -6.17
C THR A 10 -39.58 14.32 -5.35
N ALA A 11 -40.02 15.54 -5.05
CA ALA A 11 -39.30 16.43 -4.14
C ALA A 11 -39.10 15.79 -2.75
N ASN A 12 -40.08 15.01 -2.28
CA ASN A 12 -40.02 14.27 -1.03
C ASN A 12 -38.91 13.21 -1.02
N ASP A 13 -38.70 12.51 -2.14
CA ASP A 13 -37.64 11.48 -2.27
C ASP A 13 -36.25 12.10 -2.15
N LEU A 14 -36.04 13.25 -2.80
CA LEU A 14 -34.76 13.96 -2.76
C LEU A 14 -34.52 14.59 -1.38
N LYS A 15 -35.54 15.26 -0.83
CA LYS A 15 -35.48 15.90 0.49
C LYS A 15 -35.17 14.89 1.60
N SER A 16 -35.79 13.71 1.54
CA SER A 16 -35.58 12.66 2.55
C SER A 16 -34.15 12.10 2.48
N GLN A 17 -33.61 11.92 1.28
CA GLN A 17 -32.21 11.52 1.11
C GLN A 17 -31.23 12.58 1.60
N GLU A 18 -31.50 13.85 1.28
CA GLU A 18 -30.69 14.98 1.76
C GLU A 18 -30.68 15.04 3.29
N ASP A 19 -31.85 14.98 3.94
CA ASP A 19 -31.96 15.01 5.40
C ASP A 19 -31.26 13.82 6.06
N ALA A 20 -31.35 12.64 5.47
CA ALA A 20 -30.66 11.46 5.97
C ALA A 20 -29.14 11.58 5.89
N HIS A 21 -28.62 12.07 4.76
CA HIS A 21 -27.17 12.20 4.55
C HIS A 21 -26.55 13.38 5.29
N THR A 22 -27.26 14.51 5.40
CA THR A 22 -26.70 15.75 5.95
C THR A 22 -27.02 15.93 7.43
N LEU A 23 -28.22 15.53 7.87
CA LEU A 23 -28.70 15.71 9.24
C LEU A 23 -28.85 14.40 10.00
N GLY A 24 -28.74 13.25 9.32
CA GLY A 24 -28.93 11.94 9.94
C GLY A 24 -30.39 11.64 10.26
N TYR A 25 -31.36 12.27 9.60
CA TYR A 25 -32.78 12.02 9.83
C TYR A 25 -33.27 10.85 8.98
N GLY A 26 -33.88 9.85 9.62
CA GLY A 26 -34.39 8.68 8.92
C GLY A 26 -34.72 7.53 9.85
N VAL A 27 -35.00 6.38 9.25
CA VAL A 27 -35.41 5.18 9.98
C VAL A 27 -34.18 4.39 10.42
N VAL A 28 -34.13 4.04 11.70
CA VAL A 28 -33.09 3.17 12.27
C VAL A 28 -33.46 1.71 12.08
N ASN A 29 -34.71 1.35 12.42
CA ASN A 29 -35.28 0.02 12.17
C ASN A 29 -36.82 0.06 12.22
N GLY A 30 -37.48 -0.94 11.64
CA GLY A 30 -38.94 -1.08 11.72
C GLY A 30 -39.70 0.07 11.04
N LEU A 31 -40.82 0.51 11.61
CA LEU A 31 -41.70 1.56 11.07
C LEU A 31 -42.21 1.29 9.64
N LYS A 32 -42.34 0.02 9.27
CA LYS A 32 -42.87 -0.36 7.96
C LYS A 32 -44.36 -0.05 7.93
N VAL A 33 -44.82 0.53 6.82
CA VAL A 33 -46.25 0.72 6.56
C VAL A 33 -46.75 -0.48 5.78
N ILE A 34 -47.85 -1.10 6.24
CA ILE A 34 -48.51 -2.25 5.63
C ILE A 34 -50.04 -2.05 5.65
N PRO A 35 -50.81 -2.71 4.78
CA PRO A 35 -52.27 -2.63 4.86
C PRO A 35 -52.81 -3.35 6.10
N THR A 36 -54.03 -3.03 6.50
CA THR A 36 -54.78 -3.77 7.51
C THR A 36 -55.20 -5.17 7.07
N GLY A 37 -55.55 -6.01 8.05
CA GLY A 37 -56.03 -7.38 7.83
C GLY A 37 -57.40 -7.61 8.49
N PRO A 38 -58.50 -7.75 7.72
CA PRO A 38 -58.60 -7.64 6.26
C PRO A 38 -58.38 -6.19 5.76
N PRO A 39 -57.99 -6.00 4.47
CA PRO A 39 -57.80 -4.66 3.93
C PRO A 39 -59.06 -3.78 4.01
N ASP A 40 -58.90 -2.61 4.59
CA ASP A 40 -59.84 -1.49 4.59
C ASP A 40 -59.10 -0.19 4.24
N LEU A 41 -59.71 0.98 4.47
CA LEU A 41 -59.06 2.26 4.25
C LEU A 41 -58.07 2.65 5.36
N ASP A 42 -57.60 1.71 6.16
CA ASP A 42 -56.58 1.97 7.17
C ASP A 42 -55.24 1.33 6.77
N VAL A 43 -54.15 1.83 7.36
CA VAL A 43 -52.82 1.24 7.26
C VAL A 43 -52.22 1.04 8.65
N HIS A 44 -51.46 -0.04 8.81
CA HIS A 44 -50.68 -0.28 10.01
C HIS A 44 -49.25 0.24 9.83
N VAL A 45 -48.75 0.94 10.83
CA VAL A 45 -47.31 1.22 10.97
C VAL A 45 -46.75 0.28 12.02
N GLU A 46 -45.82 -0.60 11.61
CA GLU A 46 -45.13 -1.52 12.50
C GLU A 46 -44.29 -0.78 13.56
N ILE A 47 -43.94 -1.49 14.64
CA ILE A 47 -43.00 -1.00 15.65
C ILE A 47 -41.64 -0.62 15.05
N GLY A 48 -40.92 0.29 15.67
CA GLY A 48 -39.58 0.66 15.21
C GLY A 48 -39.05 1.96 15.78
N LYS A 49 -37.91 2.40 15.25
CA LYS A 49 -37.20 3.60 15.68
C LYS A 49 -36.80 4.46 14.50
N ALA A 50 -36.85 5.77 14.70
CA ALA A 50 -36.38 6.76 13.74
C ALA A 50 -35.67 7.90 14.46
N TYR A 51 -34.79 8.59 13.76
CA TYR A 51 -34.21 9.85 14.18
C TYR A 51 -34.86 10.97 13.36
N VAL A 52 -35.54 11.90 14.02
CA VAL A 52 -36.37 12.93 13.37
C VAL A 52 -36.14 14.27 14.05
N ALA A 53 -35.66 15.28 13.30
CA ALA A 53 -35.35 16.61 13.82
C ALA A 53 -34.61 16.57 15.18
N ASP A 54 -33.45 15.91 15.16
CA ASP A 54 -32.55 15.71 16.31
C ASP A 54 -33.13 14.90 17.49
N THR A 55 -34.25 14.21 17.29
CA THR A 55 -34.91 13.42 18.32
C THR A 55 -34.98 11.95 17.93
N LEU A 56 -34.53 11.06 18.82
CA LEU A 56 -34.78 9.62 18.70
C LEU A 56 -36.23 9.33 19.08
N VAL A 57 -37.01 8.88 18.11
CA VAL A 57 -38.40 8.46 18.26
C VAL A 57 -38.45 6.93 18.30
N GLU A 58 -39.17 6.38 19.29
CA GLU A 58 -39.43 4.96 19.42
C GLU A 58 -40.94 4.67 19.45
N LYS A 59 -41.38 3.75 18.59
CA LYS A 59 -42.76 3.25 18.52
C LYS A 59 -42.78 1.82 19.02
N GLY A 60 -43.27 1.63 20.24
CA GLY A 60 -43.36 0.33 20.90
C GLY A 60 -44.62 -0.48 20.57
N VAL A 61 -45.57 0.08 19.82
CA VAL A 61 -46.82 -0.59 19.42
C VAL A 61 -47.12 -0.30 17.96
N VAL A 62 -47.78 -1.27 17.31
CA VAL A 62 -48.37 -1.05 15.99
C VAL A 62 -49.41 0.06 16.10
N THR A 63 -49.40 0.99 15.14
CA THR A 63 -50.34 2.12 15.12
C THR A 63 -51.14 2.10 13.83
N ASP A 64 -52.45 2.19 13.97
CA ASP A 64 -53.39 2.19 12.84
C ASP A 64 -53.66 3.64 12.45
N LEU A 65 -53.59 3.91 11.16
CA LEU A 65 -53.85 5.23 10.61
C LEU A 65 -54.95 5.13 9.56
N ALA A 66 -56.02 5.89 9.77
CA ALA A 66 -57.13 5.95 8.84
C ALA A 66 -56.81 6.83 7.64
N VAL A 67 -56.89 6.26 6.44
CA VAL A 67 -56.87 6.99 5.18
C VAL A 67 -58.25 7.62 4.99
N THR A 68 -58.28 8.92 4.68
CA THR A 68 -59.55 9.59 4.42
C THR A 68 -60.29 8.95 3.23
N ALA A 69 -61.61 9.06 3.19
CA ALA A 69 -62.41 8.46 2.10
C ALA A 69 -61.85 8.82 0.71
N ALA A 70 -61.78 7.84 -0.19
CA ALA A 70 -61.32 8.04 -1.55
C ALA A 70 -62.23 9.00 -2.33
N ASP A 71 -61.65 9.82 -3.20
CA ASP A 71 -62.44 10.62 -4.13
C ASP A 71 -63.12 9.69 -5.16
N PRO A 72 -64.40 9.89 -5.51
CA PRO A 72 -65.12 8.99 -6.40
C PRO A 72 -64.62 9.01 -7.85
N THR A 73 -63.83 10.00 -8.25
CA THR A 73 -63.49 10.28 -9.66
C THR A 73 -62.01 10.26 -9.96
N ASN A 74 -61.17 10.73 -9.03
CA ASN A 74 -59.75 10.92 -9.25
C ASN A 74 -58.93 10.22 -8.17
N PRO A 75 -57.79 9.61 -8.51
CA PRO A 75 -56.86 9.11 -7.51
C PRO A 75 -56.18 10.28 -6.77
N ARG A 76 -55.52 9.97 -5.65
CA ARG A 76 -54.60 10.88 -4.94
C ARG A 76 -53.40 10.13 -4.39
N LYS A 77 -52.33 10.84 -4.05
CA LYS A 77 -51.19 10.31 -3.31
C LYS A 77 -51.18 10.87 -1.90
N ASP A 78 -51.31 10.01 -0.91
CA ASP A 78 -51.18 10.37 0.51
C ASP A 78 -49.77 9.98 0.99
N ILE A 79 -49.26 10.61 2.04
CA ILE A 79 -47.99 10.21 2.65
C ILE A 79 -48.15 9.89 4.13
N VAL A 80 -47.44 8.87 4.59
CA VAL A 80 -47.31 8.52 6.00
C VAL A 80 -46.04 9.15 6.53
N VAL A 81 -46.16 9.91 7.61
CA VAL A 81 -45.03 10.62 8.22
C VAL A 81 -44.91 10.31 9.71
N CYS A 82 -43.69 10.45 10.22
CA CYS A 82 -43.38 10.42 11.64
C CYS A 82 -42.74 11.76 12.03
N ASN A 83 -43.33 12.46 12.99
CA ASN A 83 -42.78 13.74 13.46
C ASN A 83 -41.81 13.54 14.65
N SER A 84 -41.10 14.61 15.03
CA SER A 84 -40.09 14.58 16.09
C SER A 84 -40.61 14.29 17.50
N ILE A 85 -41.92 14.43 17.74
CA ILE A 85 -42.56 14.02 19.01
C ILE A 85 -43.08 12.58 18.97
N GLY A 86 -42.89 11.86 17.86
CA GLY A 86 -43.28 10.46 17.68
C GLY A 86 -44.75 10.23 17.33
N THR A 87 -45.45 11.26 16.88
CA THR A 87 -46.78 11.13 16.26
C THR A 87 -46.62 10.58 14.85
N LEU A 88 -47.39 9.53 14.56
CA LEU A 88 -47.58 9.01 13.22
C LEU A 88 -48.85 9.61 12.65
N SER A 89 -48.81 10.09 11.40
CA SER A 89 -49.96 10.70 10.75
C SER A 89 -49.93 10.53 9.24
N ILE A 90 -51.11 10.61 8.63
CA ILE A 90 -51.27 10.68 7.17
C ILE A 90 -51.46 12.14 6.76
N VAL A 91 -50.71 12.57 5.76
CA VAL A 91 -50.96 13.84 5.05
C VAL A 91 -51.64 13.49 3.74
N ALA A 92 -52.92 13.85 3.63
CA ALA A 92 -53.71 13.58 2.44
C ALA A 92 -53.25 14.48 1.28
N GLY A 93 -53.12 13.90 0.10
CA GLY A 93 -52.90 14.64 -1.14
C GLY A 93 -54.20 15.22 -1.71
N THR A 94 -54.05 15.93 -2.81
CA THR A 94 -55.19 16.45 -3.58
C THR A 94 -55.56 15.46 -4.67
N PRO A 95 -56.85 15.07 -4.81
CA PRO A 95 -57.29 14.26 -5.94
C PRO A 95 -57.04 14.94 -7.29
N GLU A 96 -56.44 14.20 -8.22
CA GLU A 96 -56.14 14.66 -9.57
C GLU A 96 -56.11 13.46 -10.54
N ALA A 97 -56.43 13.69 -11.80
CA ALA A 97 -56.30 12.65 -12.81
C ALA A 97 -54.86 12.11 -12.88
N ALA A 98 -54.72 10.79 -13.01
CA ALA A 98 -53.42 10.16 -13.17
C ALA A 98 -52.73 10.65 -14.45
N LEU A 99 -51.45 11.00 -14.35
CA LEU A 99 -50.63 11.34 -15.52
C LEU A 99 -49.28 10.64 -15.42
N PRO A 100 -48.90 9.74 -16.35
CA PRO A 100 -49.71 9.17 -17.42
C PRO A 100 -50.94 8.44 -16.89
N ASP A 101 -52.04 8.47 -17.65
CA ASP A 101 -53.36 7.94 -17.28
C ASP A 101 -53.40 6.41 -17.14
N ALA A 102 -52.51 5.70 -17.83
CA ALA A 102 -52.37 4.24 -17.74
C ALA A 102 -51.54 3.76 -16.54
N ASN A 103 -50.92 4.68 -15.78
CA ASN A 103 -50.02 4.34 -14.68
C ASN A 103 -50.68 4.59 -13.32
N VAL A 104 -50.08 4.03 -12.27
CA VAL A 104 -50.52 4.16 -10.88
C VAL A 104 -49.35 4.44 -9.94
N GLY A 105 -49.65 5.09 -8.82
CA GLY A 105 -48.69 5.29 -7.72
C GLY A 105 -47.44 6.04 -8.16
N VAL A 106 -46.28 5.53 -7.75
CA VAL A 106 -44.96 6.11 -8.05
C VAL A 106 -44.61 6.15 -9.55
N TYR A 107 -45.40 5.51 -10.40
CA TYR A 107 -45.24 5.54 -11.86
C TYR A 107 -46.04 6.65 -12.53
N THR A 108 -46.72 7.51 -11.75
CA THR A 108 -47.38 8.72 -12.24
C THR A 108 -46.63 9.97 -11.75
N LEU A 109 -46.65 11.00 -12.59
CA LEU A 109 -46.32 12.37 -12.22
C LEU A 109 -47.44 12.97 -11.37
N ASN A 110 -48.69 12.92 -11.88
CA ASN A 110 -49.86 13.42 -11.17
C ASN A 110 -50.73 12.25 -10.67
N PRO A 111 -51.45 12.39 -9.56
CA PRO A 111 -51.33 13.43 -8.53
C PRO A 111 -49.89 13.58 -7.99
N GLU A 112 -49.49 14.82 -7.66
CA GLU A 112 -48.25 15.07 -6.93
C GLU A 112 -48.45 14.76 -5.43
N PRO A 113 -47.53 14.05 -4.75
CA PRO A 113 -47.68 13.83 -3.32
C PRO A 113 -47.54 15.15 -2.54
N PRO A 114 -48.26 15.32 -1.42
CA PRO A 114 -48.13 16.51 -0.59
C PRO A 114 -46.72 16.62 0.00
N ASN A 115 -46.32 17.85 0.38
CA ASN A 115 -45.02 18.09 1.01
C ASN A 115 -44.92 17.42 2.39
N ILE A 116 -43.74 16.90 2.71
CA ILE A 116 -43.44 16.43 4.07
C ILE A 116 -43.57 17.60 5.06
N PRO A 117 -44.38 17.48 6.13
CA PRO A 117 -44.49 18.51 7.15
C PRO A 117 -43.15 18.79 7.83
N ALA A 118 -42.97 20.00 8.35
CA ALA A 118 -41.79 20.35 9.12
C ALA A 118 -41.56 19.37 10.28
N ASN A 119 -40.29 19.13 10.63
CA ASN A 119 -39.88 18.23 11.71
C ASN A 119 -40.43 16.81 11.58
N SER A 120 -40.63 16.33 10.36
CA SER A 120 -41.14 14.99 10.07
C SER A 120 -40.26 14.30 9.03
N ILE A 121 -40.22 12.97 9.08
CA ILE A 121 -39.71 12.13 8.00
C ILE A 121 -40.86 11.40 7.33
N ILE A 122 -40.71 11.08 6.05
CA ILE A 122 -41.63 10.21 5.32
C ILE A 122 -41.32 8.73 5.59
N LEU A 123 -42.36 7.92 5.71
CA LEU A 123 -42.28 6.46 5.85
C LEU A 123 -42.79 5.76 4.58
N ALA A 124 -43.93 6.22 4.05
CA ALA A 124 -44.51 5.65 2.85
C ALA A 124 -45.29 6.68 2.05
N GLU A 125 -45.45 6.40 0.77
CA GLU A 125 -46.43 7.03 -0.11
C GLU A 125 -47.55 6.01 -0.38
N ILE A 126 -48.79 6.45 -0.28
CA ILE A 126 -49.98 5.63 -0.49
C ILE A 126 -50.68 6.14 -1.75
N TRP A 127 -50.82 5.29 -2.75
CA TRP A 127 -51.73 5.54 -3.86
C TRP A 127 -53.15 5.22 -3.41
N VAL A 128 -54.03 6.21 -3.44
CA VAL A 128 -55.46 6.00 -3.15
C VAL A 128 -56.21 6.05 -4.48
N PRO A 129 -56.63 4.89 -5.05
CA PRO A 129 -57.40 4.88 -6.28
C PRO A 129 -58.74 5.61 -6.13
N ALA A 130 -59.27 6.09 -7.25
CA ALA A 130 -60.62 6.65 -7.28
C ALA A 130 -61.66 5.61 -6.79
N GLY A 131 -62.50 5.99 -5.84
CA GLY A 131 -63.54 5.15 -5.27
C GLY A 131 -63.05 3.95 -4.47
N ALA A 132 -61.77 3.91 -4.06
CA ALA A 132 -61.23 2.82 -3.27
C ALA A 132 -61.96 2.66 -1.93
N ALA A 133 -62.27 1.40 -1.58
CA ALA A 133 -62.83 1.02 -0.27
C ALA A 133 -61.81 0.28 0.61
N ALA A 134 -60.63 -0.01 0.07
CA ALA A 134 -59.52 -0.62 0.79
C ALA A 134 -58.19 -0.21 0.17
N ILE A 135 -57.14 -0.19 1.00
CA ILE A 135 -55.74 -0.05 0.60
C ILE A 135 -55.06 -1.40 0.74
N THR A 136 -54.39 -1.83 -0.32
CA THR A 136 -53.66 -3.09 -0.43
C THR A 136 -52.15 -2.83 -0.43
N ALA A 137 -51.36 -3.90 -0.29
CA ALA A 137 -49.90 -3.78 -0.31
C ALA A 137 -49.35 -3.23 -1.65
N ALA A 138 -50.09 -3.35 -2.75
CA ALA A 138 -49.67 -2.83 -4.06
C ALA A 138 -49.76 -1.29 -4.15
N GLU A 139 -50.53 -0.68 -3.25
CA GLU A 139 -50.78 0.77 -3.19
C GLU A 139 -49.88 1.47 -2.18
N ILE A 140 -49.04 0.73 -1.44
CA ILE A 140 -48.14 1.28 -0.42
C ILE A 140 -46.71 1.18 -0.94
N TYR A 141 -46.08 2.34 -1.11
CA TYR A 141 -44.70 2.46 -1.58
C TYR A 141 -43.81 2.89 -0.43
N ASP A 142 -42.79 2.09 -0.13
CA ASP A 142 -41.83 2.36 0.92
C ASP A 142 -40.95 3.56 0.55
N LYS A 143 -40.96 4.58 1.41
CA LYS A 143 -40.18 5.82 1.26
C LYS A 143 -39.17 6.00 2.40
N ARG A 144 -38.92 4.96 3.21
CA ARG A 144 -37.99 5.03 4.34
C ARG A 144 -36.55 5.11 3.87
N VAL A 145 -35.85 6.16 4.28
CA VAL A 145 -34.38 6.19 4.21
C VAL A 145 -33.81 5.52 5.46
N SER A 146 -33.08 4.42 5.28
CA SER A 146 -32.39 3.76 6.39
C SER A 146 -31.13 4.53 6.75
N ILE A 147 -30.96 4.84 8.04
CA ILE A 147 -29.76 5.48 8.58
C ILE A 147 -28.94 4.55 9.48
N ALA A 148 -29.34 3.27 9.56
CA ALA A 148 -28.67 2.27 10.40
C ALA A 148 -27.17 2.18 10.12
N ASP A 149 -26.80 2.18 8.83
CA ASP A 149 -25.40 2.07 8.40
C ASP A 149 -24.59 3.33 8.73
N PHE A 150 -25.22 4.52 8.75
CA PHE A 150 -24.53 5.76 9.16
C PHE A 150 -24.19 5.75 10.65
N LEU A 151 -25.07 5.14 11.47
CA LEU A 151 -24.86 5.02 12.90
C LEU A 151 -23.74 4.02 13.24
N THR A 152 -23.66 2.90 12.51
CA THR A 152 -22.58 1.91 12.70
C THR A 152 -21.23 2.42 12.22
N HIS A 153 -21.17 3.11 11.07
CA HIS A 153 -19.91 3.71 10.59
C HIS A 153 -19.35 4.77 11.54
N LYS A 154 -20.19 5.55 12.25
CA LYS A 154 -19.68 6.49 13.27
C LYS A 154 -18.97 5.77 14.41
N GLY A 155 -19.44 4.58 14.80
CA GLY A 155 -18.76 3.72 15.76
C GLY A 155 -17.42 3.21 15.23
N ASP A 156 -17.36 2.88 13.95
CA ASP A 156 -16.16 2.36 13.30
C ASP A 156 -15.07 3.42 13.10
N VAL A 157 -15.40 4.71 12.94
CA VAL A 157 -14.39 5.79 12.88
C VAL A 157 -13.59 5.88 14.19
N SER A 158 -14.24 5.63 15.33
CA SER A 158 -13.52 5.49 16.62
C SER A 158 -12.57 4.31 16.58
N ALA A 159 -13.03 3.15 16.07
CA ALA A 159 -12.19 1.96 15.92
C ALA A 159 -11.08 2.12 14.86
N HIS A 160 -11.27 2.98 13.86
CA HIS A 160 -10.29 3.25 12.81
C HIS A 160 -9.15 4.15 13.30
N HIS A 161 -9.40 4.97 14.32
CA HIS A 161 -8.34 5.66 15.08
C HIS A 161 -7.58 4.71 16.01
N ASP A 162 -8.17 3.57 16.38
CA ASP A 162 -7.50 2.56 17.21
C ASP A 162 -6.57 1.63 16.40
N LYS A 163 -6.89 1.39 15.12
CA LYS A 163 -6.00 0.63 14.22
C LYS A 163 -4.66 1.32 13.93
N TYR A 164 -4.61 2.63 14.18
CA TYR A 164 -3.37 3.39 14.30
C TYR A 164 -3.33 4.11 15.64
N THR A 165 -3.56 3.37 16.74
CA THR A 165 -3.32 3.96 18.06
C THR A 165 -1.92 4.57 18.07
N ASN A 166 -1.81 5.79 18.60
CA ASN A 166 -0.51 6.43 18.83
C ASN A 166 0.47 5.48 19.55
N ALA A 167 -0.05 4.52 20.32
CA ALA A 167 0.72 3.50 21.02
C ALA A 167 1.49 2.53 20.10
N GLU A 168 0.87 1.98 19.05
CA GLU A 168 1.57 1.06 18.13
C GLU A 168 2.62 1.79 17.29
N ALA A 169 2.31 3.00 16.84
CA ALA A 169 3.27 3.87 16.16
C ALA A 169 4.42 4.29 17.08
N GLN A 170 4.15 4.59 18.36
CA GLN A 170 5.17 4.89 19.36
C GLN A 170 6.03 3.67 19.71
N ALA A 171 5.45 2.47 19.75
CA ALA A 171 6.19 1.24 19.99
C ALA A 171 7.16 0.94 18.83
N GLN A 172 6.71 1.11 17.58
CA GLN A 172 7.59 0.97 16.41
C GLN A 172 8.66 2.05 16.37
N ALA A 173 8.33 3.31 16.68
CA ALA A 173 9.30 4.40 16.76
C ALA A 173 10.34 4.15 17.86
N ALA A 174 9.93 3.69 19.05
CA ALA A 174 10.83 3.35 20.14
C ALA A 174 11.77 2.20 19.77
N ALA A 175 11.26 1.16 19.11
CA ALA A 175 12.07 0.06 18.60
C ALA A 175 13.10 0.54 17.57
N LEU A 176 12.70 1.42 16.63
CA LEU A 176 13.60 1.97 15.62
C LEU A 176 14.67 2.89 16.24
N ILE A 177 14.32 3.68 17.25
CA ILE A 177 15.26 4.52 18.00
C ILE A 177 16.27 3.63 18.75
N ALA A 178 15.81 2.55 19.39
CA ALA A 178 16.70 1.62 20.08
C ALA A 178 17.69 0.93 19.12
N ILE A 179 17.23 0.53 17.93
CA ILE A 179 18.11 -0.04 16.88
C ILE A 179 19.14 0.99 16.42
N HIS A 180 18.75 2.24 16.16
CA HIS A 180 19.68 3.29 15.77
C HIS A 180 20.70 3.61 16.86
N ALA A 181 20.28 3.63 18.14
CA ALA A 181 21.18 3.83 19.27
C ALA A 181 22.21 2.71 19.36
N ALA A 182 21.80 1.44 19.22
CA ALA A 182 22.71 0.30 19.23
C ALA A 182 23.71 0.33 18.07
N LEU A 183 23.27 0.69 16.85
CA LEU A 183 24.15 0.82 15.69
C LEU A 183 25.15 1.97 15.85
N ALA A 184 24.73 3.08 16.47
CA ALA A 184 25.62 4.20 16.77
C ALA A 184 26.76 3.80 17.71
N THR A 185 26.51 2.96 18.72
CA THR A 185 27.56 2.45 19.62
C THR A 185 28.58 1.60 18.87
N VAL A 186 28.12 0.70 17.99
CA VAL A 186 29.02 -0.13 17.15
C VAL A 186 29.95 0.74 16.28
N HIS A 187 29.43 1.83 15.72
CA HIS A 187 30.24 2.78 14.95
C HIS A 187 31.23 3.58 15.82
N GLN A 188 30.85 3.92 17.05
CA GLN A 188 31.73 4.64 17.98
C GLN A 188 32.88 3.77 18.49
N ASP A 189 32.66 2.46 18.63
CA ASP A 189 33.68 1.51 19.09
C ASP A 189 34.63 1.07 17.96
N ALA A 190 34.24 1.23 16.70
CA ALA A 190 35.02 0.80 15.54
C ALA A 190 36.46 1.36 15.51
N PRO A 191 36.73 2.64 15.81
CA PRO A 191 38.10 3.16 15.91
C PRO A 191 38.93 2.52 17.02
N ALA A 192 38.31 2.23 18.18
CA ALA A 192 39.00 1.60 19.32
C ALA A 192 39.34 0.14 19.02
N ILE A 193 38.43 -0.59 18.36
CA ILE A 193 38.67 -1.96 17.89
C ILE A 193 39.81 -1.98 16.86
N ALA A 194 39.79 -1.07 15.89
CA ALA A 194 40.84 -0.95 14.88
C ALA A 194 42.22 -0.66 15.52
N ALA A 195 42.26 0.22 16.51
CA ALA A 195 43.49 0.52 17.26
C ALA A 195 44.01 -0.70 18.04
N ALA A 196 43.13 -1.49 18.66
CA ALA A 196 43.49 -2.70 19.37
C ALA A 196 44.06 -3.79 18.44
N ILE A 197 43.44 -3.98 17.26
CA ILE A 197 43.93 -4.91 16.24
C ILE A 197 45.31 -4.49 15.75
N ALA A 198 45.50 -3.21 15.39
CA ALA A 198 46.79 -2.69 14.95
C ALA A 198 47.89 -2.88 16.01
N ALA A 199 47.57 -2.64 17.30
CA ALA A 199 48.50 -2.87 18.39
C ALA A 199 48.89 -4.35 18.54
N ALA A 200 47.93 -5.27 18.38
CA ALA A 200 48.18 -6.71 18.43
C ALA A 200 49.06 -7.20 17.27
N GLU A 201 48.84 -6.70 16.05
CA GLU A 201 49.68 -7.02 14.89
C GLU A 201 51.12 -6.51 15.05
N VAL A 202 51.29 -5.27 15.55
CA VAL A 202 52.62 -4.72 15.85
C VAL A 202 53.32 -5.56 16.91
N ALA A 203 52.63 -5.94 17.99
CA ALA A 203 53.19 -6.80 19.02
C ALA A 203 53.65 -8.15 18.45
N ALA A 204 52.86 -8.77 17.58
CA ALA A 204 53.22 -10.03 16.91
C ALA A 204 54.44 -9.90 15.99
N HIS A 205 54.66 -8.72 15.38
CA HIS A 205 55.81 -8.46 14.49
C HIS A 205 57.08 -7.97 15.21
N THR A 206 57.03 -7.71 16.52
CA THR A 206 58.17 -7.16 17.30
C THR A 206 59.16 -8.21 17.83
N THR A 207 59.10 -9.46 17.36
CA THR A 207 60.18 -10.43 17.57
C THR A 207 61.07 -10.56 16.33
N PRO A 208 62.15 -9.75 16.20
CA PRO A 208 63.19 -9.90 15.16
C PRO A 208 63.74 -11.33 15.01
N ALA A 209 63.61 -12.14 16.06
CA ALA A 209 64.09 -13.52 16.10
C ALA A 209 63.43 -14.45 15.07
N ALA A 210 62.22 -14.17 14.58
CA ALA A 210 61.53 -15.06 13.64
C ALA A 210 62.02 -14.93 12.20
N HIS A 211 62.70 -13.83 11.83
CA HIS A 211 63.12 -13.59 10.45
C HIS A 211 64.61 -13.91 10.17
N HIS A 212 65.41 -14.11 11.21
CA HIS A 212 66.84 -14.46 11.08
C HIS A 212 67.13 -15.97 11.19
N THR A 213 66.13 -16.82 11.40
CA THR A 213 66.32 -18.28 11.51
C THR A 213 66.31 -19.01 10.17
N LYS A 214 65.93 -18.35 9.07
CA LYS A 214 65.84 -19.01 7.75
C LYS A 214 67.17 -19.09 6.99
N TYR A 215 68.16 -18.32 7.39
CA TYR A 215 69.53 -18.44 6.92
C TYR A 215 70.44 -18.28 8.11
N THR A 216 70.90 -19.41 8.66
CA THR A 216 72.03 -19.34 9.59
C THR A 216 73.26 -18.87 8.81
N ASP A 217 74.16 -18.12 9.45
CA ASP A 217 75.39 -17.63 8.79
C ASP A 217 76.19 -18.78 8.13
N GLY A 218 76.01 -20.02 8.60
CA GLY A 218 76.56 -21.23 8.00
C GLY A 218 75.98 -21.59 6.62
N GLU A 219 74.68 -21.40 6.38
CA GLU A 219 74.06 -21.67 5.07
C GLU A 219 74.49 -20.63 4.02
N ALA A 220 74.61 -19.36 4.43
CA ALA A 220 75.16 -18.32 3.58
C ALA A 220 76.63 -18.59 3.23
N GLY A 221 77.43 -19.07 4.19
CA GLY A 221 78.81 -19.51 3.97
C GLY A 221 78.91 -20.68 2.99
N ALA A 222 78.10 -21.73 3.17
CA ALA A 222 78.11 -22.90 2.28
C ALA A 222 77.74 -22.54 0.83
N VAL A 223 76.80 -21.61 0.62
CA VAL A 223 76.46 -21.13 -0.73
C VAL A 223 77.60 -20.31 -1.34
N ALA A 224 78.31 -19.51 -0.55
CA ALA A 224 79.46 -18.75 -1.03
C ALA A 224 80.61 -19.68 -1.42
N ASP A 225 80.96 -20.65 -0.56
CA ASP A 225 82.04 -21.62 -0.81
C ASP A 225 81.76 -22.48 -2.05
N GLY A 226 80.51 -22.91 -2.23
CA GLY A 226 80.10 -23.66 -3.43
C GLY A 226 80.29 -22.86 -4.72
N LYS A 227 79.93 -21.56 -4.72
CA LYS A 227 80.13 -20.69 -5.89
C LYS A 227 81.61 -20.44 -6.18
N ILE A 228 82.44 -20.27 -5.14
CA ILE A 228 83.89 -20.09 -5.30
C ILE A 228 84.52 -21.34 -5.92
N ALA A 229 84.13 -22.54 -5.46
CA ALA A 229 84.63 -23.79 -6.01
C ALA A 229 84.28 -23.97 -7.50
N THR A 230 83.06 -23.62 -7.91
CA THR A 230 82.66 -23.66 -9.33
C THR A 230 83.47 -22.69 -10.19
N HIS A 231 83.73 -21.48 -9.68
CA HIS A 231 84.52 -20.50 -10.41
C HIS A 231 85.97 -20.96 -10.61
N ALA A 232 86.56 -21.60 -9.59
CA ALA A 232 87.91 -22.15 -9.69
C ALA A 232 88.00 -23.27 -10.76
N THR A 233 86.97 -24.11 -10.88
CA THR A 233 86.93 -25.14 -11.93
C THR A 233 86.75 -24.57 -13.34
N ASP A 234 86.03 -23.45 -13.47
CA ASP A 234 85.83 -22.79 -14.76
C ASP A 234 87.12 -22.08 -15.24
N ASP A 235 87.89 -21.48 -14.33
CA ASP A 235 89.18 -20.84 -14.65
C ASP A 235 90.19 -21.87 -15.18
N ASP A 236 90.29 -23.06 -14.57
CA ASP A 236 91.15 -24.15 -15.04
C ASP A 236 90.75 -24.63 -16.45
N ALA A 237 89.44 -24.79 -16.71
CA ALA A 237 88.94 -25.21 -18.02
C ALA A 237 89.22 -24.17 -19.12
N HIS A 238 89.29 -22.88 -18.78
CA HIS A 238 89.63 -21.81 -19.72
C HIS A 238 91.13 -21.79 -20.08
N HIS A 239 92.01 -22.19 -19.15
CA HIS A 239 93.44 -22.27 -19.41
C HIS A 239 93.83 -23.47 -20.31
N ASP A 240 93.05 -24.55 -20.30
CA ASP A 240 93.31 -25.74 -21.12
C ASP A 240 92.93 -25.57 -22.60
N LYS A 241 92.05 -24.61 -22.94
CA LYS A 241 91.50 -24.46 -24.30
C LYS A 241 92.46 -23.77 -25.29
N TYR A 242 93.47 -23.08 -24.80
CA TYR A 242 94.51 -22.45 -25.63
C TYR A 242 95.87 -22.67 -24.99
N THR A 243 96.48 -23.81 -25.30
CA THR A 243 97.84 -24.04 -24.82
C THR A 243 98.77 -23.00 -25.45
N ASN A 244 99.80 -22.57 -24.69
CA ASN A 244 100.83 -21.67 -25.22
C ASN A 244 101.45 -22.20 -26.53
N ALA A 245 101.43 -23.53 -26.72
CA ALA A 245 101.88 -24.19 -27.94
C ALA A 245 100.98 -23.89 -29.15
N GLU A 246 99.65 -23.90 -28.99
CA GLU A 246 98.71 -23.57 -30.08
C GLU A 246 98.79 -22.09 -30.47
N ALA A 247 98.94 -21.20 -29.49
CA ALA A 247 99.16 -19.78 -29.76
C ALA A 247 100.48 -19.53 -30.53
N GLN A 248 101.57 -20.23 -30.14
CA GLN A 248 102.84 -20.17 -30.86
C GLN A 248 102.76 -20.75 -32.28
N ALA A 249 102.02 -21.84 -32.47
CA ALA A 249 101.81 -22.44 -33.78
C ALA A 249 101.06 -21.50 -34.74
N GLN A 250 100.02 -20.81 -34.24
CA GLN A 250 99.29 -19.82 -35.03
C GLN A 250 100.15 -18.59 -35.35
N ALA A 251 100.95 -18.11 -34.40
CA ALA A 251 101.89 -17.01 -34.64
C ALA A 251 102.94 -17.39 -35.70
N ALA A 252 103.51 -18.60 -35.62
CA ALA A 252 104.45 -19.10 -36.62
C ALA A 252 103.82 -19.21 -38.02
N ALA A 253 102.58 -19.70 -38.11
CA ALA A 253 101.84 -19.76 -39.37
C ALA A 253 101.60 -18.37 -39.97
N LEU A 254 101.23 -17.38 -39.14
CA LEU A 254 101.01 -16.01 -39.58
C LEU A 254 102.30 -15.33 -40.07
N ILE A 255 103.42 -15.61 -39.39
CA ILE A 255 104.76 -15.14 -39.80
C ILE A 255 105.15 -15.77 -41.13
N ALA A 256 104.90 -17.07 -41.33
CA ALA A 256 105.18 -17.74 -42.60
C ALA A 256 104.35 -17.16 -43.76
N ILE A 257 103.07 -16.85 -43.53
CA ILE A 257 102.22 -16.18 -44.53
C ILE A 257 102.75 -14.79 -44.86
N HIS A 258 103.13 -13.99 -43.87
CA HIS A 258 103.70 -12.66 -44.11
C HIS A 258 105.03 -12.73 -44.87
N ALA A 259 105.90 -13.69 -44.53
CA ALA A 259 107.14 -13.93 -45.25
C ALA A 259 106.87 -14.29 -46.72
N ALA A 260 105.90 -15.18 -46.98
CA ALA A 260 105.50 -15.53 -48.34
C ALA A 260 104.92 -14.33 -49.13
N LEU A 261 104.08 -13.51 -48.51
CA LEU A 261 103.55 -12.28 -49.12
C LEU A 261 104.67 -11.28 -49.45
N ALA A 262 105.66 -11.14 -48.56
CA ALA A 262 106.79 -10.24 -48.77
C ALA A 262 107.63 -10.66 -50.00
N THR A 263 107.83 -11.98 -50.21
CA THR A 263 108.51 -12.49 -51.41
C THR A 263 107.72 -12.18 -52.69
N VAL A 264 106.40 -12.37 -52.67
CA VAL A 264 105.52 -12.04 -53.81
C VAL A 264 105.60 -10.55 -54.18
N HIS A 265 105.73 -9.66 -53.19
CA HIS A 265 105.90 -8.22 -53.43
C HIS A 265 107.29 -7.85 -54.00
N GLN A 266 108.35 -8.62 -53.71
CA GLN A 266 109.70 -8.33 -54.23
C GLN A 266 109.91 -8.85 -55.67
N ASP A 267 109.21 -9.91 -56.06
CA ASP A 267 109.29 -10.50 -57.40
C ASP A 267 108.35 -9.83 -58.43
N ALA A 268 107.63 -8.78 -58.02
CA ALA A 268 106.83 -7.99 -58.94
C ALA A 268 107.75 -7.22 -59.90
N PRO A 269 107.71 -7.48 -61.23
CA PRO A 269 108.57 -6.78 -62.18
C PRO A 269 108.29 -5.29 -62.15
N ALA A 270 109.36 -4.48 -62.12
CA ALA A 270 109.27 -3.03 -62.21
C ALA A 270 108.57 -2.63 -63.53
N ILE A 271 107.34 -2.11 -63.42
CA ILE A 271 106.56 -1.50 -64.52
C ILE A 271 106.86 0.00 -64.55
#